data_AF-A0A9Q3V0H0-F1
#
_entry.id   AF-A0A9Q3V0H0-F1
#
_cell.length_a   1.000
_cell.length_b   1.000
_cell.length_c   1.000
_cell.angle_alpha   90.00
_cell.angle_beta   90.00
_cell.angle_gamma   90.00
#
_symmetry.space_group_name_H-M   'P 1'
#
loop_
_entity.id
_entity.type
_entity.pdbx_description
1 polymer ?
#
loop_
_entity_poly.entity_id
_entity_poly.type
_entity_poly.pdbx_seq_one_letter_code
_entity_poly.pdbx_strand_id
1 'polypeptide(L)'
;MGQMIPIPFILWLSFAVFDFGNIDQLFAFFGIAGIILSFIKSKHSVLISLISFILMNLAIASRLMYVSIEALNYPAFTIPFLIFIISQIILITLKIINRQKTPSNQPY
;
A
#
# COMPACT_ATOMS: atom_id res chain seq x y z
N MET A 1 -8.58 -6.50 -30.43
CA MET A 1 -9.09 -6.22 -29.08
C MET A 1 -7.97 -6.53 -28.10
N GLY A 2 -7.48 -5.54 -27.36
CA GLY A 2 -6.38 -5.75 -26.41
C GLY A 2 -6.88 -6.46 -25.16
N GLN A 3 -6.32 -7.64 -24.87
CA GLN A 3 -6.66 -8.39 -23.66
C GLN A 3 -5.87 -7.82 -22.49
N MET A 4 -6.56 -7.34 -21.45
CA MET A 4 -5.91 -6.80 -20.27
C MET A 4 -5.39 -7.97 -19.44
N ILE A 5 -4.07 -8.23 -19.52
CA ILE A 5 -3.46 -9.29 -18.71
C ILE A 5 -3.41 -8.78 -17.27
N PRO A 6 -4.02 -9.50 -16.32
CA PRO A 6 -3.99 -9.10 -14.92
C PRO A 6 -2.60 -9.39 -14.35
N ILE A 7 -1.78 -8.35 -14.30
CA ILE A 7 -0.44 -8.41 -13.71
C ILE A 7 -0.57 -8.21 -12.19
N PRO A 8 0.04 -9.06 -11.37
CA PRO A 8 0.12 -8.85 -9.93
C PRO A 8 0.60 -7.44 -9.59
N PHE A 9 -0.04 -6.80 -8.61
CA PHE A 9 0.18 -5.38 -8.31
C PHE A 9 1.66 -5.02 -8.06
N ILE A 10 2.40 -5.87 -7.33
CA ILE A 10 3.84 -5.67 -7.09
C ILE A 10 4.66 -5.71 -8.38
N LEU A 11 4.35 -6.64 -9.30
CA LEU A 11 5.04 -6.70 -10.59
C LEU A 11 4.72 -5.46 -11.43
N TRP A 12 3.46 -5.01 -11.40
CA TRP A 12 3.07 -3.76 -12.06
C TRP A 12 3.85 -2.56 -11.53
N LEU A 13 3.97 -2.41 -10.19
CA LEU A 13 4.77 -1.34 -9.58
C LEU A 13 6.23 -1.36 -10.09
N SER A 14 6.83 -2.54 -10.16
CA SER A 14 8.21 -2.69 -10.63
C SER A 14 8.40 -2.22 -12.07
N PHE A 15 7.44 -2.45 -12.97
CA PHE A 15 7.51 -1.96 -14.35
C PHE A 15 7.17 -0.47 -14.46
N ALA A 16 6.12 -0.02 -13.78
CA ALA A 16 5.61 1.34 -13.87
C ALA A 16 6.62 2.39 -13.36
N VAL A 17 7.50 2.04 -12.40
CA VAL A 17 8.58 2.95 -11.96
C VAL A 17 9.59 3.29 -13.05
N PHE A 18 9.76 2.43 -14.07
CA PHE A 18 10.66 2.69 -15.20
C PHE A 18 9.95 3.29 -16.42
N ASP A 19 8.64 3.54 -16.35
CA ASP A 19 7.85 4.12 -17.43
C ASP A 19 7.93 5.66 -17.42
N PHE A 20 9.10 6.19 -17.80
CA PHE A 20 9.40 7.61 -17.73
C PHE A 20 8.48 8.47 -18.59
N GLY A 21 7.90 9.52 -17.99
CA GLY A 21 6.99 10.45 -18.67
C GLY A 21 5.52 10.08 -18.54
N ASN A 22 5.19 8.97 -17.87
CA ASN A 22 3.82 8.57 -17.54
C ASN A 22 3.48 8.95 -16.09
N ILE A 23 2.24 9.43 -15.86
CA ILE A 23 1.74 9.73 -14.50
C ILE A 23 1.68 8.47 -13.61
N ASP A 24 1.51 7.29 -14.22
CA ASP A 24 1.55 6.00 -13.53
C ASP A 24 2.88 5.78 -12.80
N GLN A 25 3.97 6.36 -13.30
CA GLN A 25 5.29 6.30 -12.67
C GLN A 25 5.29 6.94 -11.27
N LEU A 26 4.67 8.11 -11.13
CA LEU A 26 4.55 8.82 -9.85
C LEU A 26 3.79 7.97 -8.82
N PHE A 27 2.69 7.38 -9.25
CA PHE A 27 1.88 6.49 -8.42
C PHE A 27 2.64 5.22 -8.05
N ALA A 28 3.43 4.67 -8.98
CA ALA A 28 4.28 3.52 -8.70
C ALA A 28 5.37 3.84 -7.66
N PHE A 29 5.98 5.03 -7.73
CA PHE A 29 6.89 5.52 -6.69
C PHE A 29 6.20 5.61 -5.32
N PHE A 30 4.97 6.13 -5.25
CA PHE A 30 4.21 6.15 -4.00
C PHE A 30 3.93 4.74 -3.49
N GLY A 31 3.52 3.82 -4.36
CA GLY A 31 3.29 2.43 -3.99
C GLY A 31 4.52 1.76 -3.38
N ILE A 32 5.68 1.88 -4.05
CA ILE A 32 6.95 1.32 -3.55
C ILE A 32 7.39 2.01 -2.27
N ALA A 33 7.34 3.35 -2.20
CA ALA A 33 7.69 4.10 -1.00
C ALA A 33 6.81 3.67 0.18
N GLY A 34 5.51 3.51 -0.05
CA GLY A 34 4.57 2.98 0.94
C GLY A 34 4.98 1.60 1.44
N ILE A 35 5.30 0.65 0.54
CA ILE A 35 5.79 -0.68 0.91
C ILE A 35 7.04 -0.59 1.78
N ILE A 36 8.04 0.18 1.35
CA ILE A 36 9.30 0.34 2.09
C ILE A 36 9.05 0.93 3.48
N LEU A 37 8.23 1.98 3.58
CA LEU A 37 7.87 2.62 4.85
C LEU A 37 7.19 1.66 5.83
N SER A 38 6.41 0.68 5.34
CA SER A 38 5.76 -0.33 6.19
C SER A 38 6.76 -1.18 6.98
N PHE A 39 7.98 -1.37 6.47
CA PHE A 39 9.03 -2.18 7.11
C PHE A 39 10.00 -1.37 7.98
N ILE A 40 9.98 -0.04 7.92
CA ILE A 40 10.88 0.81 8.69
C ILE A 40 10.43 0.87 10.17
N LYS A 41 11.36 0.53 11.07
CA LYS A 41 11.17 0.78 12.52
C LYS A 41 11.37 2.26 12.81
N SER A 42 10.39 2.88 13.45
CA SER A 42 10.47 4.29 13.83
C SER A 42 9.75 4.58 15.13
N LYS A 43 10.21 5.63 15.82
CA LYS A 43 9.58 6.19 17.05
C LYS A 43 8.13 6.60 16.82
N HIS A 44 7.79 7.02 15.59
CA HIS A 44 6.44 7.40 15.18
C HIS A 44 5.77 6.29 14.34
N SER A 45 5.83 5.05 14.83
CA SER A 45 5.40 3.84 14.11
C SER A 45 3.96 3.87 13.58
N VAL A 46 3.05 4.55 14.30
CA VAL A 46 1.64 4.73 13.89
C VAL A 46 1.53 5.70 12.71
N LEU A 47 2.18 6.87 12.77
CA LEU A 47 2.15 7.86 11.69
C LEU A 47 2.76 7.29 10.41
N ILE A 48 3.89 6.59 10.52
CA ILE A 48 4.53 5.96 9.35
C ILE A 48 3.65 4.87 8.75
N SER A 49 2.94 4.08 9.57
CA SER A 49 1.97 3.12 9.04
C SER A 49 0.81 3.80 8.33
N LEU A 50 0.30 4.92 8.83
CA LEU A 50 -0.78 5.67 8.17
C LEU A 50 -0.31 6.25 6.84
N ILE A 51 0.89 6.86 6.80
CA ILE A 51 1.48 7.39 5.57
C ILE A 51 1.72 6.26 4.56
N SER A 52 2.30 5.15 5.00
CA SER A 52 2.50 3.96 4.17
C SER A 52 1.18 3.45 3.57
N PHE A 53 0.13 3.37 4.40
CA PHE A 53 -1.20 2.98 3.96
C PHE A 53 -1.76 3.93 2.90
N ILE A 54 -1.68 5.25 3.12
CA ILE A 54 -2.17 6.26 2.15
C ILE A 54 -1.39 6.13 0.82
N LEU A 55 -0.07 6.03 0.87
CA LEU A 55 0.78 5.94 -0.32
C LEU A 55 0.48 4.69 -1.15
N MET A 56 0.30 3.54 -0.51
CA MET A 56 -0.05 2.30 -1.21
C MET A 56 -1.45 2.36 -1.81
N ASN A 57 -2.43 2.91 -1.09
CA ASN A 57 -3.79 3.06 -1.62
C ASN A 57 -3.86 4.05 -2.78
N LEU A 58 -3.04 5.10 -2.78
CA LEU A 58 -2.98 6.05 -3.87
C LEU A 58 -2.50 5.41 -5.18
N ALA A 59 -1.50 4.54 -5.09
CA ALA A 59 -1.00 3.74 -6.22
C ALA A 59 -2.04 2.74 -6.76
N ILE A 60 -2.90 2.23 -5.87
CA ILE A 60 -3.97 1.30 -6.25
C ILE A 60 -5.12 2.07 -6.90
N ALA A 61 -5.55 3.18 -6.30
CA ALA A 61 -6.63 4.02 -6.78
C ALA A 61 -6.37 4.56 -8.19
N SER A 62 -5.14 4.97 -8.50
CA SER A 62 -4.79 5.39 -9.87
C SER A 62 -4.99 4.27 -10.87
N ARG A 63 -4.66 3.03 -10.51
CA ARG A 63 -4.90 1.86 -11.38
C ARG A 63 -6.38 1.59 -11.57
N LEU A 64 -7.17 1.74 -10.51
CA LEU A 64 -8.63 1.58 -10.56
C LEU A 64 -9.31 2.59 -11.48
N MET A 65 -8.72 3.78 -11.72
CA MET A 65 -9.29 4.77 -12.65
C MET A 65 -9.26 4.32 -14.12
N TYR A 66 -8.33 3.45 -14.50
CA TYR A 66 -8.16 2.97 -15.87
C TYR A 66 -8.71 1.56 -16.11
N VAL A 67 -9.16 0.88 -15.06
CA VAL A 67 -9.70 -0.49 -15.11
C VAL A 67 -11.21 -0.39 -15.06
N SER A 68 -11.91 -0.99 -16.04
CA SER A 68 -13.37 -1.05 -15.98
C SER A 68 -13.83 -1.84 -14.75
N ILE A 69 -15.01 -1.52 -14.22
CA ILE A 69 -15.57 -2.22 -13.06
C ILE A 69 -15.69 -3.73 -13.32
N GLU A 70 -15.86 -4.17 -14.58
CA GLU A 70 -15.87 -5.59 -14.92
C GLU A 70 -14.49 -6.25 -14.78
N ALA A 71 -13.41 -5.54 -15.10
CA ALA A 71 -12.04 -6.03 -14.91
C ALA A 71 -11.62 -6.06 -13.43
N LEU A 72 -12.39 -5.41 -12.54
CA LEU A 72 -12.25 -5.53 -11.08
C LEU A 72 -12.93 -6.77 -10.51
N ASN A 73 -13.81 -7.44 -11.26
CA ASN A 73 -14.29 -8.78 -10.91
C ASN A 73 -13.24 -9.85 -11.21
N TYR A 74 -11.99 -9.57 -10.81
CA TYR A 74 -10.85 -10.44 -11.00
C TYR A 74 -10.31 -10.87 -9.63
N PRO A 75 -10.62 -12.12 -9.18
CA PRO A 75 -10.23 -12.61 -7.86
C PRO A 75 -8.74 -12.46 -7.57
N ALA A 76 -7.86 -12.61 -8.57
CA ALA A 76 -6.42 -12.52 -8.37
C ALA A 76 -5.89 -11.08 -8.19
N PHE A 77 -6.74 -10.05 -8.35
CA PHE A 77 -6.45 -8.69 -7.88
C PHE A 77 -7.16 -8.41 -6.54
N THR A 78 -8.45 -8.74 -6.46
CA THR A 78 -9.31 -8.42 -5.32
C THR A 78 -8.88 -9.14 -4.03
N ILE A 79 -8.49 -10.41 -4.11
CA ILE A 79 -8.08 -11.19 -2.93
C ILE A 79 -6.76 -10.64 -2.34
N PRO A 80 -5.66 -10.46 -3.11
CA PRO A 80 -4.44 -9.87 -2.57
C PRO A 80 -4.66 -8.45 -2.03
N PHE A 81 -5.50 -7.65 -2.70
CA PHE A 81 -5.81 -6.31 -2.24
C PHE A 81 -6.55 -6.30 -0.90
N LEU A 82 -7.58 -7.12 -0.74
CA LEU A 82 -8.30 -7.26 0.53
C LEU A 82 -7.39 -7.74 1.66
N ILE A 83 -6.55 -8.76 1.39
CA ILE A 83 -5.56 -9.24 2.36
C ILE A 83 -4.63 -8.10 2.78
N PHE A 84 -4.18 -7.28 1.84
CA PHE A 84 -3.33 -6.12 2.11
C PHE A 84 -4.04 -5.10 3.02
N ILE A 85 -5.27 -4.68 2.69
CA ILE A 85 -6.04 -3.72 3.48
C ILE A 85 -6.27 -4.24 4.90
N ILE A 86 -6.73 -5.48 5.04
CA ILE A 86 -6.99 -6.10 6.34
C ILE A 86 -5.69 -6.18 7.16
N SER A 87 -4.59 -6.62 6.55
CA SER A 87 -3.29 -6.71 7.22
C SER A 87 -2.81 -5.35 7.72
N GLN A 88 -2.97 -4.29 6.93
CA GLN A 88 -2.59 -2.94 7.33
C GLN A 88 -3.44 -2.40 8.49
N ILE A 89 -4.76 -2.63 8.45
CA ILE A 89 -5.65 -2.26 9.56
C ILE A 89 -5.24 -2.99 10.85
N ILE A 90 -4.93 -4.28 10.77
CA ILE A 90 -4.44 -5.07 11.91
C ILE A 90 -3.12 -4.49 12.43
N LEU A 91 -2.14 -4.21 11.55
CA LEU A 91 -0.84 -3.65 11.95
C LEU A 91 -0.99 -2.29 12.62
N ILE A 92 -1.81 -1.39 12.08
CA ILE A 92 -2.08 -0.08 12.68
C ILE A 92 -2.72 -0.26 14.05
N THR A 93 -3.72 -1.12 14.16
CA THR A 93 -4.43 -1.40 15.42
C THR A 93 -3.49 -1.94 16.50
N LEU A 94 -2.66 -2.93 16.16
CA LEU A 94 -1.66 -3.49 17.08
C LEU A 94 -0.64 -2.43 17.53
N LYS A 95 -0.18 -1.57 16.62
CA LYS A 95 0.74 -0.46 16.96
C LYS A 95 0.09 0.55 17.92
N ILE A 96 -1.19 0.88 17.72
CA ILE A 96 -1.93 1.78 18.62
C ILE A 96 -2.06 1.16 20.02
N ILE A 97 -2.48 -0.11 20.11
CA ILE A 97 -2.63 -0.82 21.38
C ILE A 97 -1.29 -0.92 22.12
N ASN A 98 -0.21 -1.29 21.43
CA ASN A 98 1.12 -1.42 22.04
C ASN A 98 1.68 -0.08 22.54
N ARG A 99 1.37 1.02 21.84
CA ARG A 99 1.76 2.37 22.29
C ARG A 99 1.08 2.76 23.61
N GLN A 100 -0.18 2.34 23.81
CA GLN A 100 -0.91 2.57 25.07
C GLN A 100 -0.38 1.71 26.23
N LYS A 101 0.16 0.53 25.93
CA LYS A 101 0.74 -0.39 26.92
C LYS A 101 2.16 -0.03 27.37
N THR A 102 2.75 1.04 26.86
CA THR A 102 4.06 1.54 27.34
C THR A 102 3.79 2.60 28.43
N PRO A 103 3.76 2.24 29.73
CA PRO A 103 3.53 3.22 30.79
C PRO A 103 4.72 4.18 30.87
N SER A 104 4.41 5.38 31.33
CA SER A 104 5.25 6.51 31.72
C SER A 104 6.33 6.22 32.79
N ASN A 105 6.79 4.98 32.94
CA ASN A 105 7.72 4.56 33.98
C ASN A 105 9.16 4.42 33.44
N GLN A 106 9.71 5.53 32.94
CA GLN A 106 11.17 5.67 32.92
C GLN A 106 11.54 6.88 33.77
N PRO A 107 12.14 6.68 34.97
CA PRO A 107 12.80 7.77 35.67
C PRO A 107 14.03 8.17 34.85
N TYR A 108 14.18 9.47 34.65
CA TYR A 108 15.42 10.09 34.17
C TYR A 108 16.57 9.82 35.13
#